data_AF-A0A1B6IAE8-F1
#
_entry.id   AF-A0A1B6IAE8-F1
#
_cell.length_a   1.000
_cell.length_b   1.000
_cell.length_c   1.000
_cell.angle_alpha   90.00
_cell.angle_beta   90.00
_cell.angle_gamma   90.00
#
_symmetry.space_group_name_H-M   'P 1'
#
loop_
_entity.id
_entity.type
_entity.pdbx_description
1 polymer ?
#
loop_
_entity_poly.entity_id
_entity_poly.type
_entity_poly.pdbx_seq_one_letter_code
_entity_poly.pdbx_strand_id
1 'polypeptide(L)'
;MPFSTYDMKAKSSGRTPTELPLLEPKQERKKIKASKYKDLQELLPYVPPIHHEFYKKLDYEGNPRAKTRSQTIQVEVPQPQVSEPNDEGADSIENGGNCYETDSD
;
A
#
# COMPACT_ATOMS: atom_id res chain seq x y z
N MET A 1 -56.65 -50.34 -13.29
CA MET A 1 -56.10 -48.96 -13.22
C MET A 1 -55.09 -48.82 -14.35
N PRO A 2 -55.23 -47.88 -15.30
CA PRO A 2 -54.18 -47.63 -16.28
C PRO A 2 -53.00 -46.90 -15.61
N PHE A 3 -51.78 -47.36 -15.88
CA PHE A 3 -50.57 -46.70 -15.41
C PHE A 3 -50.38 -45.40 -16.20
N SER A 4 -50.37 -44.27 -15.50
CA SER A 4 -50.02 -42.96 -16.06
C SER A 4 -48.56 -43.01 -16.51
N THR A 5 -48.33 -42.92 -17.82
CA THR A 5 -47.00 -42.73 -18.39
C THR A 5 -46.47 -41.37 -17.92
N TYR A 6 -45.44 -41.38 -17.08
CA TYR A 6 -44.71 -40.16 -16.73
C TYR A 6 -43.96 -39.67 -17.97
N ASP A 7 -44.39 -38.54 -18.52
CA ASP A 7 -43.70 -37.86 -19.61
C ASP A 7 -42.41 -37.23 -19.07
N MET A 8 -41.28 -37.90 -19.27
CA MET A 8 -39.93 -37.42 -18.93
C MET A 8 -39.44 -36.36 -19.92
N LYS A 9 -40.22 -35.29 -20.16
CA LYS A 9 -39.70 -34.15 -20.91
C LYS A 9 -38.57 -33.54 -20.10
N ALA A 10 -37.38 -33.52 -20.70
CA ALA A 10 -36.24 -32.80 -20.16
C ALA A 10 -36.69 -31.36 -19.90
N LYS A 11 -36.77 -30.99 -18.61
CA LYS A 11 -37.01 -29.61 -18.18
C LYS A 11 -35.96 -28.77 -18.90
N SER A 12 -36.44 -27.76 -19.64
CA SER A 12 -35.63 -26.88 -20.47
C SER A 12 -34.31 -26.52 -19.79
N SER A 13 -33.21 -26.57 -20.55
CA SER A 13 -31.86 -26.29 -20.03
C SER A 13 -31.90 -25.01 -19.20
N GLY A 14 -31.64 -25.15 -17.90
CA GLY A 14 -31.71 -24.04 -16.96
C GLY A 14 -30.89 -22.87 -17.48
N ARG A 15 -31.55 -21.73 -17.69
CA ARG A 15 -30.87 -20.47 -17.99
C ARG A 15 -29.96 -20.18 -16.80
N THR A 16 -28.66 -20.28 -17.01
CA THR A 16 -27.68 -19.72 -16.08
C THR A 16 -27.86 -18.20 -16.09
N PRO A 17 -27.81 -17.51 -14.94
CA PRO A 17 -27.83 -16.06 -14.94
C PRO A 17 -26.70 -15.54 -15.84
N THR A 18 -27.06 -14.71 -16.82
CA THR A 18 -26.15 -14.16 -17.83
C THR A 18 -25.09 -13.25 -17.21
N GLU A 19 -25.36 -12.70 -16.02
CA GLU A 19 -24.44 -11.82 -15.31
C GLU A 19 -24.00 -12.44 -13.98
N LEU A 20 -22.68 -12.47 -13.80
CA LEU A 20 -22.05 -12.76 -12.52
C LEU A 20 -22.26 -11.56 -11.58
N PRO A 21 -22.49 -11.79 -10.27
CA PRO A 21 -22.56 -10.69 -9.33
C PRO A 21 -21.26 -9.90 -9.38
N LEU A 22 -21.38 -8.58 -9.53
CA LEU A 22 -20.24 -7.67 -9.51
C LEU A 22 -19.54 -7.78 -8.16
N LEU A 23 -18.30 -8.28 -8.17
CA LEU A 23 -17.46 -8.32 -6.99
C LEU A 23 -17.06 -6.89 -6.65
N GLU A 24 -17.45 -6.41 -5.48
CA GLU A 24 -17.02 -5.09 -5.03
C GLU A 24 -15.50 -4.99 -4.97
N PRO A 25 -14.93 -3.81 -5.29
CA PRO A 25 -13.50 -3.59 -5.15
C PRO A 25 -13.08 -3.92 -3.72
N LYS A 26 -12.00 -4.69 -3.62
CA LYS A 26 -11.45 -5.17 -2.37
C LYS A 26 -11.21 -3.99 -1.43
N GLN A 27 -12.04 -3.88 -0.39
CA GLN A 27 -11.90 -2.85 0.63
C GLN A 27 -10.46 -2.83 1.14
N GLU A 28 -9.92 -1.63 1.34
CA GLU A 28 -8.59 -1.44 1.90
C GLU A 28 -8.49 -2.21 3.22
N ARG A 29 -7.57 -3.17 3.27
CA ARG A 29 -7.38 -4.00 4.45
C ARG A 29 -6.86 -3.11 5.57
N LYS A 30 -7.66 -2.95 6.63
CA LYS A 30 -7.24 -2.25 7.84
C LYS A 30 -5.95 -2.88 8.37
N LYS A 31 -4.97 -2.04 8.69
CA LYS A 31 -3.70 -2.47 9.28
C LYS A 31 -3.94 -3.12 10.64
N ILE A 32 -3.18 -4.17 10.94
CA ILE A 32 -3.26 -4.85 12.24
C ILE A 32 -2.48 -4.03 13.27
N LYS A 33 -2.93 -4.00 14.53
CA LYS A 33 -2.17 -3.38 15.63
C LYS A 33 -0.86 -4.14 15.86
N ALA A 34 0.20 -3.42 16.22
CA ALA A 34 1.52 -4.02 16.48
C ALA A 34 1.50 -5.10 17.57
N SER A 35 0.69 -4.95 18.63
CA SER A 35 0.55 -5.95 19.69
C SER A 35 0.05 -7.29 19.16
N LYS A 36 -1.07 -7.27 18.41
CA LYS A 36 -1.63 -8.47 17.79
C LYS A 36 -0.66 -9.12 16.80
N TYR A 37 0.16 -8.33 16.11
CA TYR A 37 1.18 -8.88 15.23
C TYR A 37 2.24 -9.68 16.01
N LYS A 38 2.66 -9.21 17.19
CA LYS A 38 3.57 -9.96 18.07
C LYS A 38 2.96 -11.28 18.52
N ASP A 39 1.72 -11.25 18.98
CA ASP A 39 0.99 -12.48 19.37
C ASP A 39 0.92 -13.47 18.20
N LEU A 40 0.69 -12.98 16.97
CA LEU A 40 0.70 -13.82 15.76
C LEU A 40 2.08 -14.40 15.45
N GLN A 41 3.17 -13.68 15.73
CA GLN A 41 4.52 -14.22 15.58
C GLN A 41 4.80 -15.31 16.60
N GLU A 42 4.36 -15.15 17.84
CA GLU A 42 4.49 -16.17 18.89
C GLU A 42 3.70 -17.45 18.57
N LEU A 43 2.61 -17.33 17.79
CA LEU A 43 1.82 -18.46 17.34
C LEU A 43 2.39 -19.21 16.14
N LEU A 44 3.37 -18.64 15.41
CA LEU A 44 3.96 -19.26 14.23
C LEU A 44 4.47 -20.70 14.42
N PRO A 45 5.11 -21.08 15.56
CA PRO A 45 5.59 -22.45 15.78
C PRO A 45 4.47 -23.49 15.76
N TYR A 46 3.24 -23.10 16.08
CA TYR A 46 2.06 -23.98 16.11
C TYR A 46 1.33 -24.05 14.77
N VAL A 47 1.70 -23.19 13.82
CA VAL A 47 1.07 -23.10 12.50
C VAL A 47 1.91 -23.87 11.49
N PRO A 48 1.30 -24.65 10.58
CA PRO A 48 2.02 -25.29 9.49
C PRO A 48 2.85 -24.29 8.67
N PRO A 49 4.09 -24.64 8.25
CA PRO A 49 4.98 -23.76 7.50
C PRO A 49 4.37 -23.16 6.23
N ILE A 50 3.41 -23.87 5.62
CA ILE A 50 2.67 -23.44 4.42
C ILE A 50 2.01 -22.06 4.62
N HIS A 51 1.57 -21.76 5.85
CA HIS A 51 0.90 -20.49 6.16
C HIS A 51 1.85 -19.41 6.69
N HIS A 52 3.12 -19.71 6.98
CA HIS A 52 4.03 -18.73 7.59
C HIS A 52 4.25 -17.50 6.71
N GLU A 53 4.32 -17.71 5.39
CA GLU A 53 4.43 -16.63 4.40
C GLU A 53 3.27 -15.63 4.50
N PHE A 54 2.06 -16.10 4.83
CA PHE A 54 0.90 -15.23 5.01
C PHE A 54 1.11 -14.30 6.22
N TYR A 55 1.48 -14.84 7.37
CA TYR A 55 1.65 -14.06 8.60
C TYR A 55 2.83 -13.09 8.54
N LYS A 56 3.90 -13.45 7.83
CA LYS A 56 5.06 -12.56 7.59
C LYS A 56 4.73 -11.37 6.69
N LYS A 57 3.77 -11.54 5.76
CA LYS A 57 3.35 -10.50 4.80
C LYS A 57 2.21 -9.61 5.31
N LEU A 58 1.73 -9.82 6.53
CA LEU A 58 0.71 -8.97 7.13
C LEU A 58 1.23 -7.56 7.34
N ASP A 59 0.45 -6.56 6.91
CA ASP A 59 0.76 -5.17 7.20
C ASP A 59 0.23 -4.78 8.58
N TYR A 60 1.07 -4.09 9.34
CA TYR A 60 0.78 -3.71 10.71
C TYR A 60 1.19 -2.27 11.00
N GLU A 61 0.58 -1.70 12.03
CA GLU A 61 0.84 -0.36 12.48
C GLU A 61 2.29 -0.21 12.95
N GLY A 62 3.03 0.74 12.36
CA GLY A 62 4.45 0.91 12.65
C GLY A 62 5.40 0.03 11.83
N ASN A 63 4.90 -0.76 10.87
CA ASN A 63 5.73 -1.54 9.96
C ASN A 63 6.74 -0.63 9.23
N PRO A 64 8.06 -0.80 9.43
CA PRO A 64 9.07 0.04 8.79
C PRO A 64 9.06 -0.09 7.26
N ARG A 65 8.62 -1.25 6.74
CA ARG A 65 8.52 -1.50 5.29
C ARG A 65 7.33 -0.81 4.63
N ALA A 66 6.30 -0.42 5.40
CA ALA A 66 5.11 0.25 4.86
C ALA A 66 5.32 1.75 4.65
N LYS A 67 6.28 2.37 5.35
CA LYS A 67 6.53 3.82 5.29
C LYS A 67 7.21 4.28 4.00
N THR A 68 7.94 3.39 3.32
CA THR A 68 8.71 3.73 2.12
C THR A 68 7.88 3.79 0.83
N ARG A 69 6.64 3.29 0.83
CA ARG A 69 5.79 3.26 -0.39
C ARG A 69 5.06 4.56 -0.70
N SER A 70 5.10 5.55 0.18
CA SER A 70 4.33 6.80 0.06
C SER A 70 5.12 7.98 -0.52
N GLN A 71 6.37 7.81 -0.96
CA GLN A 71 7.23 8.95 -1.36
C GLN A 71 7.70 8.95 -2.82
N THR A 72 7.18 8.08 -3.68
CA THR A 72 7.48 8.13 -5.12
C THR A 72 6.25 8.57 -5.88
N ILE A 73 6.13 9.87 -6.12
CA ILE A 73 5.64 10.57 -7.34
C ILE A 73 5.49 12.05 -6.95
N GLN A 74 6.58 12.80 -7.13
CA GLN A 74 6.56 14.24 -7.41
C GLN A 74 7.51 14.38 -8.61
N VAL A 75 7.00 14.11 -9.82
CA VAL A 75 7.69 14.55 -11.04
C VAL A 75 7.20 15.97 -11.29
N GLU A 76 7.98 16.89 -10.76
CA GLU A 76 7.94 18.31 -11.03
C GLU A 76 8.20 18.55 -12.53
N VAL A 77 7.30 19.26 -13.20
CA VAL A 77 7.51 19.81 -14.55
C VAL A 77 7.20 21.31 -14.48
N PRO A 78 8.09 22.18 -15.00
CA PRO A 78 8.29 23.54 -14.48
C PRO A 78 7.36 24.59 -15.09
N GLN A 79 6.95 25.58 -14.28
CA GLN A 79 6.27 26.80 -14.73
C GLN A 79 7.26 27.74 -15.45
N PRO A 80 6.85 28.43 -16.54
CA PRO A 80 7.70 29.38 -17.22
C PRO A 80 7.75 30.73 -16.49
N GLN A 81 8.94 31.31 -16.48
CA GLN A 81 9.32 32.57 -15.86
C GLN A 81 8.62 33.77 -16.51
N VAL A 82 8.21 34.75 -15.70
CA VAL A 82 7.84 36.09 -16.15
C VAL A 82 8.49 37.13 -15.23
N SER A 83 9.65 37.61 -15.70
CA SER A 83 10.22 38.98 -15.64
C SER A 83 10.15 39.83 -14.36
N GLU A 84 11.33 40.07 -13.80
CA GLU A 84 11.98 41.35 -13.39
C GLU A 84 11.21 42.68 -13.57
N PRO A 85 11.40 43.71 -12.71
CA PRO A 85 12.70 44.43 -12.68
C PRO A 85 13.21 44.96 -11.33
N ASN A 86 14.56 44.97 -11.24
CA ASN A 86 15.50 45.97 -10.73
C ASN A 86 15.00 47.05 -9.76
N ASP A 87 15.67 47.19 -8.61
CA ASP A 87 16.23 48.48 -8.18
C ASP A 87 17.33 48.29 -7.10
N GLU A 88 18.10 49.36 -6.91
CA GLU A 88 19.50 49.49 -6.52
C GLU A 88 19.88 49.22 -5.04
N GLY A 89 21.19 49.08 -4.79
CA GLY A 89 21.83 49.44 -3.50
C GLY A 89 22.64 48.31 -2.85
N ALA A 90 23.92 48.18 -3.20
CA ALA A 90 25.05 48.72 -2.41
C ALA A 90 25.27 48.01 -1.05
N ASP A 91 26.27 47.12 -0.98
CA ASP A 91 27.57 47.36 -0.33
C ASP A 91 28.27 46.05 0.05
N SER A 92 29.56 45.99 -0.32
CA SER A 92 30.74 45.43 0.36
C SER A 92 30.48 44.64 1.67
N ILE A 93 31.15 43.51 1.97
CA ILE A 93 32.52 43.42 2.52
C ILE A 93 32.87 41.91 2.67
N GLU A 94 33.96 41.51 2.00
CA GLU A 94 35.06 40.60 2.39
C GLU A 94 35.14 39.89 3.77
N ASN A 95 35.86 38.75 3.74
CA ASN A 95 36.44 37.95 4.86
C ASN A 95 35.48 36.98 5.57
N GLY A 96 35.78 35.71 5.80
CA GLY A 96 37.05 35.01 5.98
C GLY A 96 36.87 34.09 7.21
N GLY A 97 37.42 32.88 7.20
CA GLY A 97 37.49 32.06 8.42
C GLY A 97 37.13 30.60 8.24
N ASN A 98 38.07 29.84 7.70
CA ASN A 98 38.17 28.40 7.91
C ASN A 98 38.79 28.20 9.30
N CYS A 99 38.09 27.59 10.25
CA CYS A 99 38.66 27.23 11.56
C CYS A 99 38.32 25.78 11.91
N TYR A 100 39.33 24.94 11.72
CA TYR A 100 39.59 23.71 12.45
C TYR A 100 39.77 24.03 13.94
N GLU A 101 39.34 23.15 14.84
CA GLU A 101 40.14 22.71 15.99
C GLU A 101 39.70 21.30 16.41
N THR A 102 40.67 20.39 16.33
CA THR A 102 40.78 19.13 17.07
C THR A 102 41.16 19.44 18.51
N ASP A 103 40.62 18.70 19.48
CA ASP A 103 41.43 18.22 20.61
C ASP A 103 40.76 17.02 21.28
N SER A 104 41.53 15.93 21.36
CA SER A 104 41.28 14.71 22.13
C SER A 104 42.52 14.50 22.99
N ASP A 105 42.38 14.58 24.31
CA ASP A 105 42.73 13.53 25.29
C ASP A 105 42.22 13.94 26.68
#